data_AF-A0A816MK03-F1
#
_entry.id   AF-A0A816MK03-F1
#
_cell.length_a   1.000
_cell.length_b   1.000
_cell.length_c   1.000
_cell.angle_alpha   90.00
_cell.angle_beta   90.00
_cell.angle_gamma   90.00
#
_symmetry.space_group_name_H-M   'P 1'
#
loop_
_entity.id
_entity.type
_entity.pdbx_description
1 polymer ?
#
loop_
_entity_poly.entity_id
_entity_poly.type
_entity_poly.pdbx_seq_one_letter_code
_entity_poly.pdbx_strand_id
1 'polypeptide(L)'
;MDAPFGGVNVIFFGDYLQYYPVLDKPLYHSHALAQQYNERRIEMQCAQTVISQINCVVELNQQMWTEAARYLELVTRLRDGKSTVEDYQLLCILVIGAPNLKISLQQEPWNEVC
;
A
#
# COMPACT_ATOMS: atom_id res chain seq x y z
N MET A 1 27.44 -17.71 -13.69
CA MET A 1 26.40 -17.96 -12.67
C MET A 1 25.28 -17.01 -13.08
N ASP A 2 24.31 -17.49 -13.87
CA ASP A 2 23.42 -16.61 -14.65
C ASP A 2 21.93 -16.79 -14.27
N ALA A 3 21.67 -17.30 -13.06
CA ALA A 3 20.30 -17.44 -12.56
C ALA A 3 19.82 -16.14 -11.89
N PRO A 4 18.57 -15.68 -12.16
CA PRO A 4 17.98 -14.55 -11.44
C PRO A 4 18.12 -14.72 -9.92
N PHE A 5 18.41 -13.61 -9.22
CA PHE A 5 18.60 -13.60 -7.76
C PHE A 5 19.63 -14.63 -7.25
N GLY A 6 20.62 -15.00 -8.06
CA GLY A 6 21.62 -16.00 -7.68
C GLY A 6 21.05 -17.42 -7.56
N GLY A 7 19.89 -17.70 -8.15
CA GLY A 7 19.21 -18.99 -8.05
C GLY A 7 18.35 -19.15 -6.79
N VAL A 8 18.15 -18.07 -6.02
CA VAL A 8 17.27 -18.07 -4.85
C VAL A 8 15.82 -17.85 -5.29
N ASN A 9 14.89 -18.62 -4.71
CA ASN A 9 13.47 -18.36 -4.85
C ASN A 9 13.10 -17.13 -4.02
N VAL A 10 12.64 -16.08 -4.68
CA VAL A 10 12.26 -14.81 -4.04
C VAL A 10 10.76 -14.60 -4.22
N ILE A 11 10.09 -14.24 -3.13
CA ILE A 11 8.68 -13.83 -3.13
C ILE A 11 8.62 -12.36 -2.72
N PHE A 12 8.14 -11.51 -3.63
CA PHE A 12 7.78 -10.13 -3.33
C PHE A 12 6.29 -10.05 -3.02
N PHE A 13 5.95 -9.37 -1.93
CA PHE A 13 4.56 -9.09 -1.57
C PHE A 13 4.44 -7.65 -1.09
N GLY A 14 3.30 -7.04 -1.34
CA GLY A 14 3.05 -5.65 -1.01
C GLY A 14 1.93 -5.08 -1.86
N ASP A 15 1.73 -3.78 -1.72
CA ASP A 15 0.66 -3.05 -2.38
C ASP A 15 1.21 -1.72 -2.91
N TYR A 16 1.31 -1.62 -4.24
CA TYR A 16 1.90 -0.47 -4.92
C TYR A 16 1.08 0.82 -4.83
N LEU A 17 -0.16 0.75 -4.32
CA LEU A 17 -0.99 1.93 -4.07
C LEU A 17 -0.82 2.48 -2.64
N GLN A 18 -0.01 1.83 -1.80
CA GLN A 18 0.34 2.32 -0.47
C GLN A 18 1.55 3.28 -0.55
N TYR A 19 2.32 3.39 0.53
CA TYR A 19 3.42 4.35 0.64
C TYR A 19 4.53 4.08 -0.37
N TYR A 20 5.03 5.18 -0.95
CA TYR A 20 6.29 5.15 -1.69
C TYR A 20 7.50 5.02 -0.76
N PRO A 21 8.64 4.54 -1.29
CA PRO A 21 9.92 4.64 -0.59
C PRO A 21 10.18 6.06 -0.07
N VAL A 22 10.65 6.17 1.17
CA VAL A 22 10.89 7.47 1.82
C VAL A 22 11.95 8.25 1.06
N LEU A 23 11.60 9.47 0.63
CA LEU A 23 12.48 10.37 -0.15
C LEU A 23 13.00 9.76 -1.47
N ASP A 24 12.34 8.72 -1.98
CA ASP A 24 12.72 8.02 -3.19
C ASP A 24 11.50 7.67 -4.05
N LYS A 25 11.75 7.07 -5.21
CA LYS A 25 10.74 6.72 -6.21
C LYS A 25 10.59 5.21 -6.29
N PRO A 26 9.36 4.70 -6.53
CA PRO A 26 9.18 3.28 -6.74
C PRO A 26 9.86 2.81 -8.04
N LEU A 27 10.22 1.54 -8.10
CA LEU A 27 10.95 0.96 -9.23
C LEU A 27 10.17 1.01 -10.56
N TYR A 28 8.83 1.08 -10.52
CA TYR A 28 7.99 1.23 -11.72
C TYR A 28 7.86 2.69 -12.19
N HIS A 29 8.50 3.65 -11.52
CA HIS A 29 8.46 5.03 -11.97
C HIS A 29 9.27 5.23 -13.25
N SER A 30 8.62 5.74 -14.30
CA SER A 30 9.31 6.08 -15.54
C SER A 30 10.23 7.27 -15.34
N HIS A 31 11.51 7.12 -15.65
CA HIS A 31 12.45 8.24 -15.64
C HIS A 31 12.45 8.91 -17.02
N ALA A 32 12.28 10.24 -17.04
CA ALA A 32 12.56 11.02 -18.24
C ALA A 32 14.02 10.81 -18.67
N LEU A 33 14.26 10.76 -19.98
CA LEU A 33 15.59 10.66 -20.57
C LEU A 33 16.40 11.94 -20.32
N ALA A 34 16.79 12.20 -19.08
CA ALA A 34 17.79 13.23 -18.80
C ALA A 34 19.14 12.77 -19.37
N GLN A 35 19.91 13.69 -19.96
CA GLN A 35 21.14 13.37 -20.69
C GLN A 35 22.33 12.98 -19.78
N GLN A 36 22.23 13.16 -18.46
CA GLN A 36 23.30 12.81 -17.52
C GLN A 36 23.02 11.50 -16.77
N TYR A 37 24.03 10.63 -16.77
CA TYR A 37 24.09 9.42 -15.95
C TYR A 37 24.69 9.78 -14.58
N ASN A 38 24.02 9.39 -13.51
CA ASN A 38 24.56 9.39 -12.15
C ASN A 38 24.39 8.00 -11.53
N GLU A 39 25.11 7.73 -10.43
CA GLU A 39 25.12 6.43 -9.75
C GLU A 39 23.71 5.92 -9.43
N ARG A 40 22.88 6.77 -8.82
CA ARG A 40 21.48 6.45 -8.50
C ARG A 40 20.67 5.97 -9.71
N ARG A 41 20.91 6.53 -10.90
CA ARG A 41 20.24 6.08 -12.13
C ARG A 41 20.72 4.71 -12.57
N ILE A 42 22.02 4.42 -12.44
CA ILE A 42 22.58 3.10 -12.76
C ILE A 42 21.98 2.07 -11.80
N GLU A 43 21.97 2.35 -10.50
CA GLU A 43 21.35 1.49 -9.48
C GLU A 43 19.88 1.22 -9.77
N MET A 44 19.12 2.27 -10.11
CA MET A 44 17.70 2.15 -10.47
C MET A 44 17.51 1.28 -11.72
N GLN A 45 18.31 1.46 -12.76
CA GLN A 45 18.25 0.65 -13.99
C GLN A 45 18.59 -0.83 -13.71
N CYS A 46 19.60 -1.08 -12.88
CA CYS A 46 19.95 -2.42 -12.43
C CYS A 46 18.80 -3.04 -11.63
N ALA A 47 18.22 -2.31 -10.68
CA ALA A 47 17.09 -2.78 -9.86
C ALA A 47 15.86 -3.08 -10.73
N GLN A 48 15.55 -2.23 -11.71
CA GLN A 48 14.49 -2.46 -12.69
C GLN A 48 14.74 -3.71 -13.54
N THR A 49 15.99 -3.95 -13.94
CA THR A 49 16.40 -5.16 -14.69
C THR A 49 16.27 -6.43 -13.85
N VAL A 50 16.55 -6.35 -12.55
CA VAL A 50 16.38 -7.48 -11.62
C VAL A 50 14.90 -7.77 -11.37
N ILE A 51 14.09 -6.74 -11.11
CA ILE A 51 12.65 -6.89 -10.87
C ILE A 51 11.90 -7.36 -12.12
N SER A 52 12.36 -7.02 -13.34
CA SER A 52 11.76 -7.54 -14.57
C SER A 52 11.96 -9.04 -14.78
N GLN A 53 12.83 -9.69 -13.99
CA GLN A 53 12.98 -11.16 -13.98
C GLN A 53 11.89 -11.88 -13.17
N ILE A 54 10.99 -11.16 -12.49
CA ILE A 54 9.82 -11.76 -11.84
C ILE A 54 8.98 -12.46 -12.92
N ASN A 55 8.76 -13.76 -12.73
CA ASN A 55 8.12 -14.63 -13.71
C ASN A 55 6.67 -14.99 -13.37
N CYS A 56 6.20 -14.60 -12.19
CA CYS A 56 4.87 -14.90 -11.69
C CYS A 56 4.34 -13.73 -10.87
N VAL A 57 3.09 -13.36 -11.14
CA VAL A 57 2.34 -12.36 -10.37
C VAL A 57 1.06 -13.02 -9.91
N VAL A 58 0.78 -12.91 -8.61
CA VAL A 58 -0.46 -13.40 -8.00
C VAL A 58 -1.19 -12.21 -7.39
N GLU A 59 -2.42 -11.99 -7.83
CA GLU A 59 -3.29 -10.94 -7.28
C GLU A 59 -4.23 -11.54 -6.24
N LEU A 60 -4.24 -10.96 -5.04
CA LEU A 60 -5.21 -11.27 -4.00
C LEU A 60 -6.38 -10.29 -4.10
N ASN A 61 -7.57 -10.80 -4.41
CA ASN A 61 -8.77 -9.98 -4.67
C ASN A 61 -9.81 -10.05 -3.53
N GLN A 62 -9.56 -10.84 -2.49
CA GLN A 62 -10.40 -10.94 -1.30
C GLN A 62 -9.69 -10.31 -0.11
N GLN A 63 -10.30 -9.27 0.48
CA GLN A 63 -9.86 -8.76 1.78
C GLN A 63 -10.52 -9.54 2.91
N MET A 64 -9.78 -9.79 3.99
CA MET A 64 -10.27 -10.52 5.17
C MET A 64 -10.10 -9.71 6.47
N TRP A 65 -9.77 -8.42 6.37
CA TRP A 65 -9.45 -7.61 7.55
C TRP A 65 -10.70 -7.11 8.28
N THR A 66 -11.79 -6.87 7.56
CA THR A 66 -13.03 -6.33 8.15
C THR A 66 -14.27 -6.95 7.52
N GLU A 67 -15.29 -7.19 8.34
CA GLU A 67 -16.62 -7.62 7.89
C GLU A 67 -17.58 -6.44 7.67
N ALA A 68 -17.17 -5.22 8.04
CA ALA A 68 -18.00 -4.03 7.94
C ALA A 68 -18.13 -3.57 6.48
N ALA A 69 -19.22 -3.99 5.81
CA ALA A 69 -19.48 -3.71 4.39
C ALA A 69 -19.34 -2.23 4.03
N ARG A 70 -19.87 -1.32 4.86
CA ARG A 70 -19.79 0.13 4.61
C ARG A 70 -18.36 0.66 4.66
N TYR A 71 -17.53 0.13 5.56
CA TYR A 71 -16.13 0.54 5.67
C TYR A 71 -15.30 -0.05 4.52
N LEU A 72 -15.60 -1.29 4.12
CA LEU A 72 -15.00 -1.93 2.95
C LEU A 72 -15.22 -1.09 1.68
N GLU A 73 -16.46 -0.70 1.41
CA GLU A 73 -16.78 0.17 0.27
C GLU A 73 -15.98 1.48 0.26
N LEU A 74 -15.84 2.10 1.45
CA LEU A 74 -15.07 3.32 1.62
C LEU A 74 -13.60 3.10 1.26
N VAL A 75 -12.95 2.08 1.82
CA VAL A 75 -11.51 1.86 1.57
C VAL A 75 -11.24 1.41 0.13
N THR A 76 -12.17 0.67 -0.49
CA THR A 76 -12.09 0.33 -1.92
C THR A 76 -12.17 1.58 -2.80
N ARG A 77 -13.10 2.51 -2.53
CA ARG A 77 -13.16 3.78 -3.28
C ARG A 77 -11.94 4.67 -3.01
N LEU A 78 -11.44 4.69 -1.77
CA LEU A 78 -10.25 5.45 -1.41
C LEU A 78 -9.02 4.96 -2.20
N ARG A 79 -8.83 3.64 -2.29
CA ARG A 79 -7.77 3.00 -3.10
C ARG A 79 -7.82 3.45 -4.57
N ASP A 80 -9.02 3.55 -5.13
CA ASP A 80 -9.25 3.93 -6.53
C ASP A 80 -9.25 5.44 -6.79
N GLY A 81 -9.11 6.28 -5.75
CA GLY A 81 -9.26 7.74 -5.87
C GLY A 81 -10.70 8.18 -6.20
N LYS A 82 -11.70 7.36 -5.84
CA LYS A 82 -13.14 7.57 -6.11
C LYS A 82 -13.94 7.92 -4.86
N SER A 83 -13.31 8.50 -3.85
CA SER A 83 -13.97 8.87 -2.58
C SER A 83 -15.14 9.83 -2.80
N THR A 84 -16.21 9.61 -2.04
CA THR A 84 -17.44 10.41 -2.07
C THR A 84 -17.51 11.39 -0.90
N VAL A 85 -18.48 12.31 -0.93
CA VAL A 85 -18.75 13.22 0.20
C VAL A 85 -19.18 12.43 1.44
N GLU A 86 -19.95 11.36 1.24
CA GLU A 86 -20.41 10.46 2.29
C GLU A 86 -19.24 9.67 2.91
N ASP A 87 -18.21 9.33 2.13
CA ASP A 87 -16.99 8.70 2.66
C ASP A 87 -16.21 9.67 3.55
N TYR A 88 -16.08 10.93 3.12
CA TYR A 88 -15.45 11.98 3.93
C TYR A 88 -16.20 12.20 5.25
N GLN A 89 -17.53 12.34 5.19
CA GLN A 89 -18.38 12.50 6.38
C GLN A 89 -18.25 11.30 7.34
N LEU A 90 -18.18 10.08 6.81
CA LEU A 90 -17.93 8.88 7.60
C LEU A 90 -16.58 8.94 8.31
N LEU A 91 -15.51 9.36 7.65
CA LEU A 91 -14.20 9.53 8.30
C LEU A 91 -14.23 10.59 9.40
N CYS A 92 -14.98 11.68 9.23
CA CYS A 92 -15.09 12.74 10.23
C CYS A 92 -15.72 12.29 11.55
N ILE A 93 -16.56 11.25 11.54
CA ILE A 93 -17.15 10.71 12.77
C ILE A 93 -16.26 9.67 13.47
N LEU A 94 -15.19 9.19 12.81
CA LEU A 94 -14.23 8.21 13.36
C LEU A 94 -13.12 8.86 14.20
N VAL A 95 -13.37 10.05 14.76
CA VAL A 95 -12.42 10.76 15.63
C VAL A 95 -12.64 10.35 17.08
N ILE A 96 -11.68 9.60 17.65
CA ILE A 96 -11.66 9.27 19.07
C ILE A 96 -11.54 10.56 19.89
N GLY A 97 -12.44 10.76 20.86
CA GLY A 97 -12.48 11.97 21.70
C GLY A 97 -13.36 13.10 21.18
N ALA A 98 -14.09 12.91 20.07
CA ALA A 98 -15.13 13.84 19.67
C ALA A 98 -16.20 13.97 20.78
N PRO A 99 -16.71 15.19 21.07
CA PRO A 99 -17.63 15.42 22.20
C PRO A 99 -18.92 14.58 22.15
N ASN A 100 -19.28 14.09 20.96
CA ASN A 100 -20.50 13.33 20.71
C ASN A 100 -20.26 11.80 20.74
N LEU A 101 -19.02 11.35 20.85
CA LEU A 101 -18.65 9.94 20.83
C LEU A 101 -18.64 9.38 22.26
N LYS A 102 -19.77 8.81 22.70
CA LYS A 102 -19.89 8.13 24.00
C LYS A 102 -19.47 6.66 23.89
N ILE A 103 -18.23 6.40 23.47
CA ILE A 103 -17.67 5.04 23.46
C ILE A 103 -16.75 4.91 24.67
N SER A 104 -17.02 3.91 25.51
CA SER A 104 -16.12 3.54 26.61
C SER A 104 -15.09 2.55 26.08
N LEU A 105 -13.81 2.91 26.21
CA LEU A 105 -12.70 2.00 25.89
C LEU A 105 -12.58 0.85 26.91
N GLN A 106 -13.34 0.91 28.01
CA GLN A 106 -13.39 -0.10 29.06
C GLN A 106 -14.48 -1.17 28.81
N GLN A 107 -15.20 -1.07 27.69
CA GLN A 107 -16.23 -2.03 27.28
C GLN A 107 -15.79 -2.78 26.02
N GLU A 108 -16.32 -3.99 25.81
CA GLU A 108 -16.06 -4.76 24.58
C GLU A 108 -16.46 -3.96 23.33
N PRO A 109 -15.69 -4.07 22.21
CA PRO A 109 -14.50 -4.92 22.02
C PRO A 109 -13.18 -4.28 22.47
N TRP A 110 -13.21 -3.07 23.05
CA TRP A 110 -12.00 -2.27 23.33
C TRP A 110 -11.27 -2.67 24.62
N ASN A 111 -11.95 -3.37 25.52
CA ASN A 111 -11.39 -3.87 26.78
C ASN A 111 -10.52 -5.14 26.63
N GLU A 112 -10.50 -5.77 25.45
CA GLU A 112 -9.68 -6.97 25.18
C GLU A 112 -8.21 -6.64 24.85
N VAL A 113 -7.89 -5.37 24.62
CA VAL A 113 -6.57 -4.92 24.12
C VAL A 113 -5.66 -4.38 25.24
N CYS A 114 -5.99 -4.66 26.51
CA CYS A 114 -5.21 -4.25 27.69
C CYS A 114 -4.73 -5.46 28.51
#